data_AF-A0A7Y4SGZ2-F1
#
_entry.id   AF-A0A7Y4SGZ2-F1
#
_cell.length_a   1.000
_cell.length_b   1.000
_cell.length_c   1.000
_cell.angle_alpha   90.00
_cell.angle_beta   90.00
_cell.angle_gamma   90.00
#
_symmetry.space_group_name_H-M   'P 1'
#
loop_
_entity.id
_entity.type
_entity.pdbx_description
1 polymer ?
#
loop_
_entity_poly.entity_id
_entity_poly.type
_entity_poly.pdbx_seq_one_letter_code
_entity_poly.pdbx_strand_id
1 'polypeptide(L)' 'YELDGAPLTESKGGPFRLVTPGLWDLCDNVKGVGRIEVTIGTGRDTRPTNC' A
#
# COMPACT_ATOMS: atom_id res chain seq x y z
N TYR A 1 0.61 -10.71 -3.57
CA TYR A 1 -0.18 -11.32 -2.49
C TYR A 1 0.64 -12.32 -1.68
N GLU A 2 1.90 -12.54 -2.05
CA GLU A 2 2.84 -13.45 -1.40
C GLU A 2 4.16 -12.71 -1.15
N LEU A 3 4.96 -13.24 -0.24
CA LEU A 3 6.34 -12.82 0.02
C LEU A 3 7.15 -14.09 0.26
N ASP A 4 8.26 -14.23 -0.48
CA ASP A 4 9.16 -15.38 -0.39
C ASP A 4 8.46 -16.75 -0.57
N GLY A 5 7.48 -16.81 -1.48
CA GLY A 5 6.71 -18.03 -1.79
C GLY A 5 5.67 -18.41 -0.73
N ALA A 6 5.46 -17.58 0.30
CA ALA A 6 4.43 -17.76 1.31
C ALA A 6 3.35 -16.67 1.21
N PRO A 7 2.10 -16.95 1.63
CA PRO A 7 1.06 -15.94 1.69
C PRO A 7 1.48 -14.71 2.52
N LEU A 8 1.10 -13.52 2.04
CA LEU A 8 1.46 -12.28 2.73
C LEU A 8 0.72 -12.19 4.06
N THR A 9 1.46 -12.14 5.16
CA THR A 9 0.88 -12.02 6.51
C THR A 9 0.23 -10.65 6.72
N GLU A 10 -0.73 -10.57 7.64
CA GLU A 10 -1.42 -9.33 8.00
C GLU A 10 -0.43 -8.21 8.39
N SER A 11 0.57 -8.51 9.22
CA SER A 11 1.59 -7.54 9.65
C SER A 11 2.43 -6.97 8.49
N LYS A 12 2.58 -7.75 7.41
CA LYS A 12 3.27 -7.35 6.18
C LYS A 12 2.34 -6.70 5.14
N GLY A 13 1.06 -6.59 5.44
CA GLY A 13 0.05 -5.91 4.63
C GLY A 13 -0.83 -6.83 3.80
N GLY A 14 -0.95 -8.11 4.20
CA GLY A 14 -1.92 -9.03 3.63
C GLY A 14 -3.38 -8.56 3.79
N PRO A 15 -4.33 -9.13 3.03
CA PRO A 15 -4.11 -10.13 1.98
C PRO A 15 -3.47 -9.55 0.70
N PHE A 16 -3.62 -8.23 0.48
CA PHE A 16 -3.10 -7.54 -0.69
C PHE A 16 -2.33 -6.28 -0.30
N ARG A 17 -1.15 -6.12 -0.89
CA ARG A 17 -0.30 -4.96 -0.74
C ARG A 17 0.06 -4.40 -2.12
N LEU A 18 -0.06 -3.09 -2.28
CA LEU A 18 0.47 -2.39 -3.44
C LEU A 18 1.94 -2.12 -3.18
N VAL A 19 2.80 -2.49 -4.14
CA VAL A 19 4.23 -2.25 -4.07
C VAL A 19 4.61 -1.35 -5.25
N THR A 20 5.31 -0.27 -4.96
CA THR A 20 5.81 0.72 -5.91
C THR A 20 7.35 0.72 -5.84
N PRO A 21 8.00 -0.15 -6.64
CA PRO A 21 9.45 -0.25 -6.63
C PRO A 21 10.11 1.09 -6.99
N GLY A 22 11.12 1.48 -6.22
CA GLY A 22 11.88 2.71 -6.46
C GLY A 22 11.35 3.96 -5.73
N LEU A 23 10.20 3.88 -5.06
CA LEU A 23 9.59 5.00 -4.30
C LEU A 23 9.56 4.69 -2.78
N TRP A 24 10.68 4.21 -2.25
CA TRP A 24 10.73 3.61 -0.92
C TRP A 24 10.59 4.60 0.25
N ASP A 25 10.83 5.89 0.04
CA ASP A 25 10.80 6.93 1.08
C ASP A 25 9.45 7.66 1.21
N LEU A 26 8.52 7.45 0.28
CA LEU A 26 7.24 8.17 0.22
C LEU A 26 6.08 7.43 0.91
N CYS A 27 6.33 6.33 1.62
CA CYS A 27 5.28 5.47 2.17
C CYS A 27 4.29 4.93 1.11
N ASP A 28 4.74 4.78 -0.14
CA ASP A 28 3.86 4.41 -1.28
C ASP A 28 3.47 2.92 -1.32
N ASN A 29 4.13 2.09 -0.50
CA ASN A 29 3.84 0.66 -0.44
C ASN A 29 2.64 0.37 0.48
N VAL A 30 1.43 0.68 0.01
CA VAL A 30 0.17 0.60 0.76
C VAL A 30 -0.17 -0.84 1.16
N LYS A 31 -0.31 -1.09 2.47
CA LYS A 31 -0.74 -2.36 3.07
C LYS A 31 -2.27 -2.50 3.06
N GLY A 32 -2.79 -3.73 3.00
CA GLY A 32 -4.22 -3.99 3.20
C GLY A 32 -5.11 -3.28 2.17
N VAL A 33 -4.69 -3.27 0.91
CA VAL A 33 -5.35 -2.51 -0.16
C VAL A 33 -6.79 -2.99 -0.33
N GLY A 34 -7.74 -2.09 -0.05
CA GLY A 34 -9.18 -2.32 -0.27
C GLY A 34 -9.77 -1.58 -1.47
N ARG A 35 -9.08 -0.54 -1.98
CA ARG A 35 -9.52 0.28 -3.12
C ARG A 35 -8.33 0.88 -3.84
N ILE A 36 -8.41 0.93 -5.17
CA ILE A 36 -7.49 1.66 -6.05
C ILE A 36 -8.32 2.66 -6.86
N GLU A 37 -7.88 3.91 -6.93
CA GLU A 37 -8.53 4.97 -7.69
C GLU A 37 -7.52 5.61 -8.64
N VAL A 38 -7.97 5.92 -9.86
CA VAL A 38 -7.14 6.54 -10.90
C VAL A 38 -7.60 7.98 -11.09
N THR A 39 -6.70 8.93 -10.86
CA THR A 39 -6.97 10.36 -10.96
C THR A 39 -5.93 11.04 -11.82
N ILE A 40 -6.28 12.19 -12.41
CA ILE A 40 -5.30 13.10 -13.03
C ILE A 40 -4.72 13.97 -11.91
N GLY A 41 -3.39 13.97 -11.77
CA GLY A 41 -2.67 14.71 -10.71
C GLY A 41 -2.46 13.90 -9.42
N THR A 42 -1.98 14.56 -8.36
CA THR A 42 -1.72 13.94 -7.06
C THR A 42 -3.03 13.49 -6.41
N GLY A 43 -3.08 12.23 -5.97
CA GLY A 43 -4.21 11.69 -5.23
C GLY A 43 -4.43 12.37 -3.88
N ARG A 44 -5.64 12.20 -3.32
CA ARG A 44 -5.96 12.67 -1.96
C ARG A 44 -5.18 11.85 -0.93
N ASP A 45 -4.49 12.52 -0.01
CA ASP A 45 -3.92 11.88 1.17
C ASP A 45 -5.05 11.42 2.11
N THR A 46 -5.11 10.11 2.37
CA THR A 46 -6.12 9.48 3.22
C THR A 46 -5.56 9.02 4.58
N ARG A 47 -4.34 9.42 4.94
CA ARG A 47 -3.77 9.11 6.26
C ARG A 47 -4.62 9.76 7.37
N PRO A 48 -4.74 9.11 8.54
CA PRO A 48 -5.41 9.72 9.70
C PRO A 48 -4.75 11.06 10.05
N THR A 49 -5.56 12.10 10.23
CA THR A 49 -5.06 13.46 10.55
C THR A 49 -4.81 13.69 12.03
N ASN A 50 -5.23 12.76 12.88
CA ASN A 50 -5.09 12.89 14.33
C ASN A 50 -3.90 12.03 14.78
N CYS A 51 -2.87 12.72 15.28
CA CYS A 51 -1.77 12.11 16.03
C CYS A 51 -2.26 11.62 17.40
#